data_AF-A0A2L2YRG5-F1
#
_entry.id   AF-A0A2L2YRG5-F1
#
_cell.length_a   1.000
_cell.length_b   1.000
_cell.length_c   1.000
_cell.angle_alpha   90.00
_cell.angle_beta   90.00
_cell.angle_gamma   90.00
#
_symmetry.space_group_name_H-M   'P 1'
#
loop_
_entity.id
_entity.type
_entity.pdbx_description
1 polymer ?
#
loop_
_entity_poly.entity_id
_entity_poly.type
_entity_poly.pdbx_seq_one_letter_code
_entity_poly.pdbx_strand_id
1 'polypeptide(L)' 'KRSKRHRGKEKAFTKADPSKPVQLTEFIDYKAGMTHIVREVDKPGTKLNKKEDVAPVPIHETPPMMVVGDRKSVE' A
#
# COMPACT_ATOMS: atom_id res chain seq x y z
N LYS A 1 -22.49 5.42 -11.52
CA LYS A 1 -22.82 6.47 -10.51
C LYS A 1 -21.54 6.91 -9.82
N ARG A 2 -21.32 8.21 -9.59
CA ARG A 2 -20.12 8.73 -8.90
C ARG A 2 -20.00 8.11 -7.49
N SER A 3 -18.76 7.90 -7.01
CA SER A 3 -18.52 7.46 -5.62
C SER A 3 -19.13 8.46 -4.64
N LYS A 4 -19.61 7.97 -3.49
CA LYS A 4 -20.16 8.84 -2.44
C LYS A 4 -19.07 9.55 -1.62
N ARG A 5 -17.81 9.11 -1.72
CA ARG A 5 -16.68 9.61 -0.93
C ARG A 5 -15.54 9.98 -1.88
N HIS A 6 -14.80 11.03 -1.52
CA HIS A 6 -13.60 11.46 -2.23
C HIS A 6 -12.40 10.56 -1.95
N ARG A 7 -12.26 10.10 -0.70
CA ARG A 7 -11.25 9.10 -0.30
C ARG A 7 -11.84 7.70 -0.33
N GLY A 8 -10.98 6.72 -0.63
CA GLY A 8 -11.29 5.31 -0.43
C GLY A 8 -11.67 5.05 1.03
N LYS A 9 -12.59 4.12 1.25
CA LYS A 9 -12.92 3.60 2.58
C LYS A 9 -12.62 2.12 2.57
N GLU A 10 -11.80 1.66 3.50
CA GLU A 10 -11.61 0.23 3.68
C GLU A 10 -12.94 -0.43 4.08
N LYS A 11 -13.21 -1.58 3.46
CA LYS A 11 -14.42 -2.36 3.72
C LYS A 11 -14.15 -3.56 4.60
N ALA A 12 -12.94 -4.11 4.55
CA ALA A 12 -12.54 -5.25 5.34
C ALA A 12 -11.07 -5.13 5.74
N PHE A 13 -10.82 -5.10 7.06
CA PHE A 13 -9.46 -5.14 7.58
C PHE A 13 -8.90 -6.57 7.51
N THR A 14 -7.57 -6.69 7.49
CA THR A 14 -6.89 -7.98 7.67
C THR A 14 -7.26 -8.60 9.01
N LYS A 15 -7.46 -9.92 9.05
CA LYS A 15 -7.75 -10.63 10.31
C LYS A 15 -6.58 -10.49 11.29
N ALA A 16 -6.90 -10.24 12.56
CA ALA A 16 -5.91 -10.16 13.62
C ALA A 16 -5.30 -11.55 13.91
N ASP A 17 -3.98 -11.59 14.04
CA ASP A 17 -3.24 -12.73 14.59
C ASP A 17 -2.71 -12.30 15.97
N PRO A 18 -3.25 -12.86 17.07
CA PRO A 18 -2.86 -12.47 18.43
C PRO A 18 -1.37 -12.72 18.75
N SER A 19 -0.70 -13.56 17.95
CA SER A 19 0.71 -13.89 18.14
C SER A 19 1.65 -12.77 17.69
N LYS A 20 1.16 -11.87 16.83
CA LYS A 20 1.95 -10.79 16.25
C LYS A 20 1.86 -9.52 17.09
N PRO A 21 2.92 -8.69 17.13
CA PRO A 21 2.86 -7.38 17.77
C PRO A 21 1.77 -6.49 17.18
N VAL A 22 1.25 -5.57 17.99
CA VAL A 22 0.29 -4.56 17.56
C VAL A 22 0.89 -3.71 16.44
N GLN A 23 0.16 -3.58 15.33
CA GLN A 23 0.55 -2.77 14.17
C GLN A 23 -0.68 -2.10 13.56
N LEU A 24 -0.47 -0.96 12.89
CA LEU A 24 -1.49 -0.32 12.07
C LEU A 24 -1.66 -1.11 10.76
N THR A 25 -2.90 -1.27 10.29
CA THR A 25 -3.21 -2.03 9.08
C THR A 25 -3.33 -1.17 7.84
N GLU A 26 -3.48 0.15 7.99
CA GLU A 26 -3.73 1.09 6.90
C GLU A 26 -2.96 2.39 7.05
N PHE A 27 -2.78 3.06 5.91
CA PHE A 27 -2.14 4.36 5.80
C PHE A 27 -2.85 5.22 4.74
N ILE A 28 -2.81 6.55 4.89
CA ILE A 28 -3.31 7.49 3.89
C ILE A 28 -2.13 8.09 3.15
N ASP A 29 -2.19 8.06 1.83
CA ASP A 29 -1.19 8.63 0.95
C ASP A 29 -1.83 9.58 -0.09
N TYR A 30 -0.96 10.32 -0.80
CA TYR A 30 -1.35 11.20 -1.89
C TYR A 30 -0.49 10.91 -3.12
N LYS A 31 -1.12 10.70 -4.28
CA LYS A 31 -0.40 10.45 -5.52
C LYS A 31 0.32 11.72 -5.97
N ALA A 32 1.66 11.72 -5.89
CA ALA A 32 2.50 12.84 -6.28
C ALA A 32 2.92 12.77 -7.76
N GLY A 33 3.02 11.57 -8.33
CA GLY A 33 3.44 11.42 -9.72
C GLY A 33 3.64 9.96 -10.15
N MET A 34 4.28 9.80 -11.31
CA MET A 34 4.66 8.52 -11.90
C MET A 34 6.04 8.65 -12.53
N THR A 35 6.91 7.67 -12.31
CA THR A 35 8.22 7.55 -12.96
C THR A 35 8.43 6.11 -13.45
N HIS A 36 9.60 5.83 -14.03
CA HIS A 36 10.04 4.47 -14.33
C HIS A 36 11.35 4.20 -13.60
N ILE A 37 11.53 2.98 -13.12
CA ILE A 37 12.78 2.52 -12.51
C ILE A 37 13.37 1.38 -13.34
N VAL A 38 14.69 1.30 -13.35
CA VAL A 38 15.41 0.13 -13.84
C VAL A 38 15.70 -0.76 -12.64
N ARG A 39 15.34 -2.04 -12.73
CA ARG A 39 15.70 -3.04 -11.71
C ARG A 39 16.11 -4.35 -12.38
N GLU A 40 16.96 -5.10 -11.70
CA GLU A 40 17.26 -6.47 -12.08
C GLU A 40 16.11 -7.40 -11.65
N VAL A 41 15.69 -8.29 -12.55
CA VAL A 41 14.60 -9.24 -12.26
C VAL A 41 15.17 -10.56 -11.75
N ASP A 42 14.94 -10.86 -10.47
CA ASP A 42 15.20 -12.17 -9.88
C ASP A 42 13.94 -13.05 -9.93
N LYS A 43 13.74 -13.72 -11.07
CA LYS A 43 12.62 -14.63 -11.32
C LYS A 43 13.12 -15.88 -12.04
N PRO A 44 13.56 -16.91 -11.29
CA PRO A 44 14.07 -18.15 -11.85
C PRO A 44 13.10 -18.79 -12.87
N GLY A 45 13.63 -19.34 -13.95
CA GLY A 45 12.83 -19.99 -15.00
C GLY A 45 12.18 -19.05 -16.03
N THR A 46 12.33 -17.73 -15.88
CA THR A 46 11.84 -16.76 -16.88
C THR A 46 12.95 -16.31 -17.82
N LYS A 47 12.61 -15.92 -19.06
CA LYS A 47 13.57 -15.39 -20.06
C LYS A 47 14.21 -14.06 -19.63
N LEU A 48 13.63 -13.41 -18.63
CA LEU A 48 14.02 -12.11 -18.07
C LEU A 48 14.85 -12.26 -16.78
N ASN A 49 15.15 -13.48 -16.34
CA ASN A 49 15.94 -13.70 -15.13
C ASN A 49 17.34 -13.08 -15.27
N LYS A 50 17.77 -12.32 -14.26
CA LYS A 50 19.07 -11.60 -14.22
C LYS A 50 19.24 -10.60 -15.38
N LYS A 51 18.14 -10.05 -15.88
CA LYS A 51 18.14 -8.95 -16.86
C LYS A 51 17.49 -7.72 -16.26
N GLU A 52 17.86 -6.57 -16.82
CA GLU A 52 17.25 -5.29 -16.49
C GLU A 52 15.85 -5.19 -17.10
N ASP A 53 14.89 -4.74 -16.28
CA ASP A 53 13.53 -4.44 -16.68
C ASP A 53 13.17 -3.00 -16.26
N VAL A 54 12.42 -2.32 -17.13
CA VAL A 54 11.96 -0.96 -16.89
C VAL A 54 10.51 -1.02 -16.41
N ALA A 55 10.31 -0.81 -15.11
CA ALA A 55 8.99 -0.90 -14.49
C ALA A 55 8.42 0.50 -14.19
N PRO A 56 7.15 0.79 -14.55
CA PRO A 56 6.48 2.01 -14.15
C PRO A 56 6.16 1.97 -12.64
N VAL A 57 6.46 3.05 -11.93
CA VAL A 57 6.25 3.16 -10.48
C VAL A 57 5.52 4.47 -10.14
N PRO A 58 4.38 4.41 -9.42
CA PRO A 58 3.76 5.60 -8.84
C PRO A 58 4.55 6.09 -7.63
N ILE A 59 4.69 7.42 -7.52
CA ILE A 59 5.24 8.07 -6.33
C ILE A 59 4.07 8.52 -5.46
N HIS A 60 4.06 8.06 -4.21
CA HIS A 60 3.07 8.41 -3.20
C HIS A 60 3.75 9.21 -2.09
N GLU A 61 3.23 10.40 -1.80
CA GLU A 61 3.64 11.21 -0.68
C GLU A 61 2.83 10.81 0.56
N THR A 62 3.54 10.48 1.64
CA THR A 62 3.00 9.90 2.88
C THR A 62 3.45 10.71 4.09
N PRO A 63 2.87 11.91 4.34
CA PRO A 63 3.22 12.69 5.51
C PRO A 63 2.89 11.90 6.80
N PRO A 64 3.63 12.11 7.91
CA PRO A 64 3.36 11.45 9.18
C PRO A 64 1.91 11.68 9.63
N MET A 65 1.22 10.59 9.99
CA MET A 65 -0.16 10.65 10.46
C MET A 65 -0.22 10.90 11.97
N MET A 66 -1.14 11.76 12.39
CA MET A 66 -1.45 11.99 13.80
C MET A 66 -2.71 11.22 14.19
N VAL A 67 -2.59 10.34 15.19
CA VAL A 67 -3.75 9.61 15.76
C VAL A 67 -4.42 10.49 16.80
N VAL A 68 -5.71 10.77 16.61
CA VAL A 68 -6.47 11.71 17.47
C VAL A 68 -7.59 11.06 18.27
N GLY A 69 -7.81 9.75 18.09
CA GLY A 69 -8.81 9.02 18.83
C GLY A 69 -8.85 7.56 18.43
N ASP A 70 -9.48 6.76 19.28
CA ASP A 70 -9.73 5.35 19.11
C ASP A 70 -11.24 5.08 19.05
N ARG A 71 -11.61 4.04 18.31
CA ARG A 71 -12.99 3.56 18.27
C ARG A 71 -12.95 2.05 18.34
N LYS A 72 -13.54 1.50 19.40
CA LYS A 72 -13.77 0.07 19.49
C LYS A 72 -14.97 -0.31 18.60
N SER A 73 -14.77 -1.18 17.62
CA SER A 73 -15.88 -1.90 17.01
C SER A 73 -16.29 -3.02 17.97
N VAL A 74 -17.57 -3.05 18.33
CA VAL A 74 -18.16 -4.24 18.95
C VAL A 74 -18.32 -5.25 17.82
N GLU A 75 -17.78 -6.45 18.02
CA GLU A 75 -17.96 -7.58 17.10
C GLU A 75 -19.40 -8.08 17.13
#